data_AF-A0A6I6JH44-F1
#
_entry.id   AF-A0A6I6JH44-F1
#
_cell.length_a   1.000
_cell.length_b   1.000
_cell.length_c   1.000
_cell.angle_alpha   90.00
_cell.angle_beta   90.00
_cell.angle_gamma   90.00
#
_symmetry.space_group_name_H-M   'P 1'
#
loop_
_entity.id
_entity.type
_entity.pdbx_description
1 polymer ?
#
loop_
_entity_poly.entity_id
_entity_poly.type
_entity_poly.pdbx_seq_one_letter_code
_entity_poly.pdbx_strand_id
1 'polypeptide(L)'
;MNKATLEKVFEYASKPVQGTMSRKLRKDIKIQVNEGEVYADATLFLGEEFVRVTCVADGASVNTYYDWERIASVRTIGPVE
;
A
#
# COMPACT_ATOMS: atom_id res chain seq x y z
N MET A 1 -2.49 -0.45 14.88
CA MET A 1 -1.87 -1.80 14.85
C MET A 1 -0.37 -1.67 15.08
N ASN A 2 0.39 -2.75 15.38
CA ASN A 2 1.85 -2.65 15.46
C ASN A 2 2.47 -2.40 14.08
N LYS A 3 3.38 -1.42 13.96
CA LYS A 3 4.03 -1.04 12.69
C LYS A 3 4.69 -2.22 11.97
N ALA A 4 5.46 -3.05 12.68
CA ALA A 4 6.16 -4.18 12.08
C ALA A 4 5.16 -5.20 11.48
N THR A 5 3.99 -5.36 12.09
CA THR A 5 2.91 -6.19 11.52
C THR A 5 2.36 -5.57 10.23
N LEU A 6 2.11 -4.25 10.23
CA LEU A 6 1.61 -3.55 9.05
C LEU A 6 2.60 -3.59 7.89
N GLU A 7 3.89 -3.39 8.16
CA GLU A 7 4.95 -3.52 7.16
C GLU A 7 4.90 -4.90 6.49
N LYS A 8 4.75 -5.99 7.27
CA LYS A 8 4.62 -7.34 6.73
C LYS A 8 3.37 -7.51 5.84
N VAL A 9 2.25 -6.92 6.23
CA VAL A 9 1.02 -6.93 5.40
C VAL A 9 1.27 -6.25 4.05
N PHE A 10 1.85 -5.04 4.06
CA PHE A 10 2.17 -4.32 2.82
C PHE A 10 3.24 -5.04 2.00
N GLU A 11 4.25 -5.65 2.63
CA GLU A 11 5.26 -6.45 1.96
C GLU A 11 4.67 -7.68 1.27
N TYR A 12 3.69 -8.34 1.90
CA TYR A 12 3.00 -9.50 1.32
C TYR A 12 2.15 -9.10 0.11
N ALA A 13 1.44 -7.97 0.19
CA ALA A 13 0.61 -7.44 -0.90
C ALA A 13 1.43 -6.90 -2.08
N SER A 14 2.74 -6.72 -1.93
CA SER A 14 3.60 -6.04 -2.90
C SER A 14 4.89 -6.80 -3.23
N LYS A 15 5.66 -6.26 -4.17
CA LYS A 15 6.98 -6.74 -4.57
C LYS A 15 7.94 -5.54 -4.66
N PRO A 16 9.20 -5.68 -4.22
CA PRO A 16 10.18 -4.59 -4.31
C PRO A 16 10.42 -4.19 -5.77
N VAL A 17 10.64 -2.90 -6.01
CA VAL A 17 11.05 -2.38 -7.33
C VAL A 17 12.56 -2.18 -7.30
N GLN A 18 13.27 -2.92 -8.16
CA GLN A 18 14.73 -2.97 -8.18
C GLN A 18 15.35 -1.57 -8.33
N GLY A 19 16.33 -1.25 -7.48
CA GLY A 19 17.02 0.05 -7.49
C GLY A 19 16.24 1.19 -6.82
N THR A 20 15.13 0.91 -6.12
CA THR A 20 14.33 1.93 -5.43
C THR A 20 13.95 1.49 -4.01
N MET A 21 13.52 2.44 -3.18
CA MET A 21 12.89 2.18 -1.88
C MET A 21 11.39 1.85 -1.98
N SER A 22 10.87 1.72 -3.21
CA SER A 22 9.45 1.53 -3.46
C SER A 22 9.12 0.06 -3.73
N ARG A 23 7.85 -0.27 -3.57
CA ARG A 23 7.28 -1.58 -3.84
C ARG A 23 6.07 -1.41 -4.74
N LYS A 24 5.85 -2.29 -5.71
CA LYS A 24 4.64 -2.28 -6.52
C LYS A 24 3.68 -3.34 -6.01
N LEU A 25 2.38 -3.05 -5.97
CA LEU A 25 1.38 -4.08 -5.65
C LEU A 25 1.56 -5.31 -6.57
N ARG A 26 1.29 -6.49 -6.01
CA ARG A 26 1.25 -7.72 -6.80
C ARG A 26 0.14 -7.62 -7.85
N LYS A 27 0.30 -8.37 -8.94
CA LYS A 27 -0.71 -8.42 -9.99
C LYS A 27 -2.04 -8.89 -9.38
N ASP A 28 -3.13 -8.22 -9.73
CA ASP A 28 -4.50 -8.53 -9.28
C ASP A 28 -4.73 -8.38 -7.75
N ILE A 29 -3.76 -7.80 -7.03
CA ILE A 29 -3.90 -7.45 -5.62
C ILE A 29 -4.20 -5.97 -5.49
N LYS A 30 -5.22 -5.66 -4.69
CA LYS A 30 -5.59 -4.32 -4.26
C LYS A 30 -5.40 -4.19 -2.75
N ILE A 31 -5.24 -2.96 -2.28
CA ILE A 31 -5.21 -2.65 -0.85
C ILE A 31 -6.25 -1.59 -0.51
N GLN A 32 -6.70 -1.60 0.74
CA GLN A 32 -7.52 -0.55 1.32
C GLN A 32 -7.01 -0.31 2.74
N VAL A 33 -6.86 0.95 3.12
CA VAL A 33 -6.39 1.35 4.46
C VAL A 33 -7.53 2.10 5.16
N ASN A 34 -7.82 1.74 6.42
CA ASN A 34 -8.87 2.36 7.24
C ASN A 34 -10.21 2.51 6.52
N GLU A 35 -10.64 1.46 5.81
CA GLU A 35 -11.90 1.43 5.05
C GLU A 35 -12.05 2.57 4.01
N GLY A 36 -10.95 3.24 3.65
CA GLY A 36 -10.91 4.35 2.70
C GLY A 36 -10.93 3.89 1.24
N GLU A 37 -10.18 4.57 0.38
CA GLU A 37 -10.09 4.23 -1.04
C GLU A 37 -9.46 2.84 -1.27
N VAL A 38 -9.98 2.13 -2.27
CA VAL A 38 -9.39 0.86 -2.73
C VAL A 38 -8.37 1.16 -3.83
N TYR A 39 -7.10 0.94 -3.52
CA TYR A 39 -6.00 1.18 -4.45
C TYR A 39 -5.69 -0.07 -5.26
N ALA A 40 -5.75 0.07 -6.59
CA ALA A 40 -5.26 -0.90 -7.57
C ALA A 40 -4.01 -0.34 -8.27
N ASP A 41 -3.15 -1.24 -8.78
CA ASP A 41 -1.93 -0.90 -9.54
C ASP A 41 -1.00 0.13 -8.88
N ALA A 42 -1.07 0.25 -7.56
CA ALA A 42 -0.36 1.26 -6.80
C ALA A 42 1.10 0.90 -6.53
N THR A 43 1.89 1.96 -6.33
CA THR A 43 3.24 1.89 -5.77
C THR A 43 3.20 2.30 -4.31
N LEU A 44 3.88 1.56 -3.46
CA LEU A 44 4.01 1.79 -2.03
C LEU A 44 5.42 2.25 -1.70
N PHE A 45 5.52 3.21 -0.79
CA PHE A 45 6.76 3.53 -0.08
C PHE A 45 6.52 3.30 1.40
N LEU A 46 7.28 2.38 2.00
CA LEU A 46 7.22 2.08 3.43
C LEU A 46 8.31 2.90 4.11
N GLY A 47 7.97 4.12 4.51
CA GLY A 47 8.87 5.02 5.24
C GLY A 47 8.90 4.69 6.72
N GLU A 48 9.82 5.33 7.44
CA GLU A 48 9.93 5.15 8.88
C GLU A 48 8.69 5.67 9.62
N GLU A 49 8.20 6.85 9.27
CA GLU A 49 7.08 7.52 9.96
C GLU A 49 5.72 7.26 9.28
N PHE A 50 5.73 6.93 7.99
CA PHE A 50 4.49 6.81 7.21
C PHE A 50 4.60 5.76 6.12
N VAL A 51 3.44 5.29 5.65
CA VAL A 51 3.30 4.64 4.34
C VAL A 51 2.70 5.62 3.35
N ARG A 52 3.29 5.67 2.15
CA ARG A 52 2.71 6.38 1.02
C ARG A 52 2.20 5.39 -0.01
N VAL A 53 0.96 5.61 -0.46
CA VAL A 53 0.34 4.90 -1.57
C VAL A 53 0.24 5.87 -2.75
N THR A 54 0.87 5.50 -3.87
CA THR A 54 0.87 6.28 -5.11
C THR A 54 0.07 5.53 -6.18
N CYS A 55 -0.96 6.16 -6.73
CA CYS A 55 -1.76 5.66 -7.85
C CYS A 55 -1.87 6.73 -8.95
N VAL A 56 -2.41 6.35 -10.10
CA VAL A 56 -2.77 7.29 -11.18
C VAL A 56 -4.29 7.39 -11.21
N ALA A 57 -4.81 8.61 -11.11
CA ALA A 57 -6.22 8.92 -11.27
C ALA A 57 -6.37 10.16 -12.14
N ASP A 58 -7.27 10.12 -13.13
CA ASP A 58 -7.54 11.24 -14.05
C ASP A 58 -6.29 11.84 -14.72
N GLY A 59 -5.32 10.99 -15.06
CA GLY A 59 -4.05 11.42 -15.67
C GLY A 59 -3.05 12.08 -14.71
N ALA A 60 -3.39 12.20 -13.43
CA ALA A 60 -2.54 12.74 -12.38
C ALA A 60 -1.96 11.62 -11.49
N SER A 61 -0.75 11.85 -10.97
CA SER A 61 -0.18 11.02 -9.91
C SER A 61 -0.76 11.46 -8.57
N VAL A 62 -1.51 10.57 -7.92
CA VAL A 62 -2.13 10.81 -6.62
C VAL A 62 -1.32 10.09 -5.55
N ASN A 63 -1.01 10.81 -4.47
CA ASN A 63 -0.20 10.30 -3.36
C ASN A 63 -1.00 10.44 -2.06
N THR A 64 -1.34 9.33 -1.44
CA THR A 64 -1.99 9.30 -0.13
C THR A 64 -0.98 8.86 0.92
N TYR A 65 -0.93 9.58 2.03
CA TYR A 65 -0.01 9.33 3.14
C TYR A 65 -0.79 8.85 4.36
N TYR A 66 -0.31 7.79 4.98
CA TYR A 66 -0.87 7.25 6.21
C TYR A 66 0.23 7.19 7.27
N ASP A 67 -0.03 7.85 8.38
CA ASP A 67 0.74 7.71 9.61
C ASP A 67 0.56 6.29 10.16
N TRP A 68 1.67 5.61 10.46
CA TRP A 68 1.66 4.24 10.99
C TRP A 68 0.80 4.09 12.24
N GLU A 69 0.82 5.08 13.14
CA GLU A 69 0.11 5.03 14.41
C GLU A 69 -1.41 5.12 14.22
N ARG A 70 -1.85 5.71 13.09
CA ARG A 70 -3.27 5.94 12.78
C ARG A 70 -3.86 4.87 11.86
N ILE A 71 -3.08 3.87 11.46
CA ILE A 71 -3.62 2.73 10.71
C ILE A 71 -4.31 1.77 11.69
N ALA A 72 -5.64 1.79 11.63
CA ALA A 72 -6.54 0.90 12.35
C ALA A 72 -6.73 -0.43 11.61
N SER A 73 -6.79 -0.40 10.28
CA SER A 73 -7.00 -1.59 9.46
C SER A 73 -6.32 -1.51 8.08
N VAL A 74 -5.93 -2.67 7.55
CA VAL A 74 -5.52 -2.86 6.16
C VAL A 74 -6.22 -4.08 5.61
N ARG A 75 -6.87 -3.95 4.47
CA ARG A 75 -7.48 -5.05 3.72
C ARG A 75 -6.67 -5.28 2.45
N THR A 76 -6.30 -6.54 2.20
CA THR A 76 -5.84 -7.00 0.88
C THR A 76 -7.00 -7.65 0.16
N ILE A 77 -7.15 -7.36 -1.13
CA ILE A 77 -8.23 -7.90 -1.96
C ILE A 77 -7.57 -8.54 -3.17
N GLY A 78 -7.82 -9.82 -3.37
CA GLY A 78 -7.30 -10.60 -4.49
C GLY A 78 -8.38 -11.48 -5.12
N PRO A 79 -8.06 -12.19 -6.21
CA PRO A 79 -8.98 -13.16 -6.80
C PRO A 79 -9.34 -14.27 -5.80
N VAL A 80 -10.55 -14.82 -5.95
CA VAL A 80 -10.96 -16.05 -5.25
C VAL A 80 -10.18 -17.22 -5.88
N GLU A 81 -9.56 -18.04 -5.04
CA GLU A 81 -8.90 -19.30 -5.46
C GLU A 81 -9.90 -20.35 -5.92
#